data_AF-A0A0A2M2D6-F1
#
_entry.id   AF-A0A0A2M2D6-F1
#
_cell.length_a   1.000
_cell.length_b   1.000
_cell.length_c   1.000
_cell.angle_alpha   90.00
_cell.angle_beta   90.00
_cell.angle_gamma   90.00
#
_symmetry.space_group_name_H-M   'P 1'
#
loop_
_entity.id
_entity.type
_entity.pdbx_description
1 polymer ?
#
loop_
_entity_poly.entity_id
_entity_poly.type
_entity_poly.pdbx_seq_one_letter_code
_entity_poly.pdbx_strand_id
1 'polypeptide(L)'
;MTIKLITASLLLIPALSYCQTEATTKDGKKVILNKDMTWTYADCSALTETKTYAGGKVMTSSKENFRVSADGKNGIDISILKGTGTIIFNFASINQDVKCVNKDAAGTIEFTDGSKVDIKHMSDLNCKGNFSCFFGLAVGTETEAKAVQDKKIKRISLEYTKKENNTFVKYTEDFNVAAAQADRILKTIQCLSN
;
A
#
# COMPACT_ATOMS: atom_id res chain seq x y z
N MET A 1 -58.97 53.85 5.88
CA MET A 1 -57.57 53.58 6.27
C MET A 1 -57.44 52.08 6.49
N THR A 2 -56.91 51.36 5.51
CA THR A 2 -56.91 49.89 5.50
C THR A 2 -55.47 49.43 5.38
N ILE A 3 -54.89 48.99 6.49
CA ILE A 3 -53.52 48.47 6.57
C ILE A 3 -53.56 47.04 6.02
N LYS A 4 -52.98 46.82 4.84
CA LYS A 4 -52.67 45.47 4.35
C LYS A 4 -51.29 45.08 4.88
N LEU A 5 -51.25 44.24 5.92
CA LEU A 5 -50.06 43.47 6.26
C LEU A 5 -49.79 42.47 5.12
N ILE A 6 -48.68 42.65 4.41
CA ILE A 6 -48.13 41.62 3.52
C ILE A 6 -47.09 40.87 4.34
N THR A 7 -47.51 39.72 4.88
CA THR A 7 -46.62 38.79 5.60
C THR A 7 -45.68 38.11 4.60
N ALA A 8 -44.40 38.46 4.65
CA ALA A 8 -43.35 37.79 3.89
C ALA A 8 -43.13 36.37 4.45
N SER A 9 -43.57 35.36 3.71
CA SER A 9 -43.28 33.96 4.05
C SER A 9 -42.02 33.52 3.31
N LEU A 10 -40.87 33.68 3.96
CA LEU A 10 -39.57 33.15 3.49
C LEU A 10 -39.58 31.63 3.69
N LEU A 11 -39.83 30.87 2.63
CA LEU A 11 -39.70 29.41 2.61
C LEU A 11 -38.20 29.05 2.72
N LEU A 12 -37.74 28.75 3.94
CA LEU A 12 -36.46 28.07 4.15
C LEU A 12 -36.64 26.60 3.73
N ILE A 13 -36.23 26.27 2.51
CA ILE A 13 -36.10 24.88 2.07
C ILE A 13 -34.80 24.35 2.68
N PRO A 14 -34.82 23.36 3.60
CA PRO A 14 -33.59 22.65 3.93
C PRO A 14 -33.16 21.91 2.67
N ALA A 15 -32.06 22.36 2.06
CA ALA A 15 -31.41 21.62 1.00
C ALA A 15 -31.00 20.27 1.59
N LEU A 16 -31.76 19.23 1.26
CA LEU A 16 -31.35 17.84 1.45
C LEU A 16 -30.15 17.64 0.52
N SER A 17 -28.96 17.95 1.02
CA SER A 17 -27.71 17.59 0.38
C SER A 17 -27.65 16.07 0.34
N TYR A 18 -28.10 15.48 -0.76
CA TYR A 18 -27.79 14.10 -1.09
C TYR A 18 -26.28 14.02 -1.27
N CYS A 19 -25.56 13.70 -0.19
CA CYS A 19 -24.14 13.41 -0.27
C CYS A 19 -24.04 12.06 -1.00
N GLN A 20 -23.66 12.10 -2.27
CA GLN A 20 -23.38 10.88 -3.03
C GLN A 20 -22.14 10.22 -2.41
N THR A 21 -22.33 9.07 -1.78
CA THR A 21 -21.24 8.26 -1.24
C THR A 21 -20.66 7.30 -2.28
N GLU A 22 -21.25 7.25 -3.47
CA GLU A 22 -20.81 6.44 -4.60
C GLU A 22 -20.77 7.29 -5.86
N ALA A 23 -19.74 7.11 -6.69
CA ALA A 23 -19.64 7.74 -7.98
C ALA A 23 -18.99 6.80 -9.01
N THR A 24 -19.06 7.19 -10.28
CA THR A 24 -18.41 6.48 -11.38
C THR A 24 -17.41 7.44 -12.04
N THR A 25 -16.16 7.00 -12.18
CA THR A 25 -15.11 7.77 -12.87
C THR A 25 -15.40 7.87 -14.36
N LYS A 26 -14.72 8.79 -15.07
CA LYS A 26 -14.88 8.97 -16.53
C LYS A 26 -14.57 7.70 -17.34
N ASP A 27 -13.75 6.80 -16.80
CA ASP A 27 -13.41 5.49 -17.38
C ASP A 27 -14.31 4.34 -16.86
N GLY A 28 -15.44 4.66 -16.23
CA GLY A 28 -16.50 3.70 -15.88
C GLY A 28 -16.27 2.92 -14.58
N LYS A 29 -15.30 3.29 -13.74
CA LYS A 29 -15.00 2.58 -12.49
C LYS A 29 -15.79 3.18 -11.32
N LYS A 30 -16.39 2.33 -10.51
CA LYS A 30 -17.09 2.74 -9.29
C LYS A 30 -16.10 3.17 -8.21
N VAL A 31 -16.43 4.22 -7.48
CA VAL A 31 -15.69 4.75 -6.33
C VAL A 31 -16.64 5.06 -5.17
N ILE A 32 -16.14 4.95 -3.95
CA ILE A 32 -16.84 5.20 -2.69
C ILE A 32 -16.17 6.40 -2.00
N LEU A 33 -16.96 7.36 -1.53
CA LEU A 33 -16.51 8.49 -0.72
C LEU A 33 -16.38 8.05 0.73
N ASN A 34 -15.15 8.06 1.24
CA ASN A 34 -14.81 7.74 2.62
C ASN A 34 -15.14 8.91 3.57
N LYS A 35 -15.18 8.62 4.87
CA LYS A 35 -15.46 9.61 5.93
C LYS A 35 -14.38 10.69 6.06
N ASP A 36 -13.15 10.40 5.62
CA ASP A 36 -12.04 11.33 5.55
C ASP A 36 -12.05 12.19 4.27
N MET A 37 -13.14 12.13 3.50
CA MET A 37 -13.36 12.85 2.23
C MET A 37 -12.47 12.38 1.08
N THR A 38 -11.87 11.19 1.17
CA THR A 38 -11.15 10.54 0.07
C THR A 38 -12.05 9.59 -0.73
N TRP A 39 -11.67 9.29 -1.98
CA TRP A 39 -12.39 8.33 -2.81
C TRP A 39 -11.58 7.04 -2.95
N THR A 40 -12.23 5.88 -2.80
CA THR A 40 -11.63 4.56 -3.06
C THR A 40 -12.41 3.79 -4.10
N TYR A 41 -11.75 2.93 -4.89
CA TYR A 41 -12.47 2.13 -5.87
C TYR A 41 -13.40 1.11 -5.19
N ALA A 42 -14.65 1.02 -5.65
CA ALA A 42 -15.67 0.18 -5.02
C ALA A 42 -15.44 -1.32 -5.24
N ASP A 43 -14.67 -1.71 -6.26
CA ASP A 43 -14.34 -3.11 -6.55
C ASP A 43 -12.88 -3.44 -6.26
N CYS A 44 -12.64 -3.91 -5.04
CA CYS A 44 -11.34 -4.42 -4.58
C CYS A 44 -11.20 -5.92 -4.80
N SER A 45 -12.28 -6.63 -5.15
CA SER A 45 -12.30 -8.09 -5.27
C SER A 45 -11.33 -8.60 -6.33
N ALA A 46 -11.02 -7.80 -7.35
CA ALA A 46 -10.04 -8.11 -8.38
C ALA A 46 -8.57 -8.02 -7.89
N LEU A 47 -8.31 -7.26 -6.83
CA LEU A 47 -6.96 -6.89 -6.41
C LEU A 47 -6.53 -7.55 -5.09
N THR A 48 -7.51 -7.88 -4.24
CA THR A 48 -7.29 -8.47 -2.93
C THR A 48 -8.00 -9.80 -2.81
N GLU A 49 -7.53 -10.64 -1.89
CA GLU A 49 -8.21 -11.86 -1.47
C GLU A 49 -8.27 -11.94 0.04
N THR A 50 -9.32 -12.59 0.56
CA THR A 50 -9.45 -12.90 1.98
C THR A 50 -9.51 -14.41 2.14
N LYS A 51 -8.60 -14.96 2.96
CA LYS A 51 -8.52 -16.39 3.25
C LYS A 51 -8.71 -16.63 4.74
N THR A 52 -9.51 -17.65 5.04
CA THR A 52 -9.69 -18.16 6.41
C THR A 52 -8.83 -19.41 6.58
N TYR A 53 -7.88 -19.35 7.48
CA TYR A 53 -6.98 -20.44 7.82
C TYR A 53 -7.56 -21.35 8.90
N ALA A 54 -6.97 -22.54 9.04
CA ALA A 54 -7.26 -23.44 10.15
C ALA A 54 -7.13 -22.70 11.50
N GLY A 55 -8.14 -22.84 12.35
CA GLY A 55 -8.24 -22.09 13.61
C GLY A 55 -8.96 -20.74 13.51
N GLY A 56 -9.62 -20.44 12.38
CA GLY A 56 -10.48 -19.26 12.22
C GLY A 56 -9.74 -17.95 11.97
N LYS A 57 -8.41 -17.99 11.79
CA LYS A 57 -7.62 -16.81 11.45
C LYS A 57 -7.96 -16.32 10.05
N VAL A 58 -8.40 -15.08 9.94
CA VAL A 58 -8.70 -14.44 8.66
C VAL A 58 -7.52 -13.55 8.27
N MET A 59 -7.09 -13.66 7.01
CA MET A 59 -6.04 -12.82 6.44
C MET A 59 -6.56 -12.21 5.14
N THR A 60 -6.30 -10.93 4.94
CA THR A 60 -6.56 -10.26 3.66
C THR A 60 -5.22 -9.82 3.07
N SER A 61 -5.00 -10.08 1.79
CA SER A 61 -3.75 -9.77 1.09
C SER A 61 -3.99 -9.37 -0.36
N SER A 62 -2.93 -8.91 -1.03
CA SER A 62 -2.90 -8.82 -2.48
C SER A 62 -3.21 -10.19 -3.08
N LYS A 63 -4.06 -10.22 -4.11
CA LYS A 63 -4.44 -11.46 -4.79
C LYS A 63 -3.27 -12.06 -5.58
N GLU A 64 -2.42 -11.20 -6.12
CA GLU A 64 -1.21 -11.57 -6.85
C GLU A 64 0.01 -10.90 -6.23
N ASN A 65 1.19 -11.46 -6.50
CA ASN A 65 2.45 -10.78 -6.23
C ASN A 65 2.77 -9.79 -7.34
N PHE A 66 3.32 -8.63 -6.99
CA PHE A 66 3.83 -7.67 -7.95
C PHE A 66 5.30 -7.99 -8.25
N ARG A 67 5.55 -8.60 -9.40
CA ARG A 67 6.91 -8.91 -9.86
C ARG A 67 7.62 -7.67 -10.40
N VAL A 68 8.63 -7.16 -9.69
CA VAL A 68 9.47 -6.04 -10.13
C VAL A 68 10.81 -6.60 -10.61
N SER A 69 10.99 -6.69 -11.92
CA SER A 69 12.18 -7.24 -12.56
C SER A 69 12.31 -6.72 -13.99
N ALA A 70 13.52 -6.31 -14.38
CA ALA A 70 13.79 -5.85 -15.74
C ALA A 70 14.04 -7.01 -16.73
N ASP A 71 14.57 -8.14 -16.24
CA ASP A 71 15.00 -9.30 -17.05
C ASP A 71 14.20 -10.58 -16.74
N GLY A 72 13.23 -10.50 -15.82
CA GLY A 72 12.42 -11.62 -15.33
C GLY A 72 13.15 -12.57 -14.38
N LYS A 73 14.46 -12.41 -14.17
CA LYS A 73 15.32 -13.33 -13.39
C LYS A 73 15.84 -12.67 -12.11
N ASN A 74 16.18 -11.39 -12.20
CA ASN A 74 16.67 -10.58 -11.10
C ASN A 74 15.60 -9.55 -10.72
N GLY A 75 15.22 -9.56 -9.45
CA GLY A 75 14.19 -8.67 -8.96
C GLY A 75 13.54 -9.17 -7.69
N ILE A 76 12.39 -8.60 -7.39
CA ILE A 76 11.58 -8.95 -6.22
C ILE A 76 10.13 -9.20 -6.59
N ASP A 77 9.51 -10.16 -5.91
CA ASP A 77 8.07 -10.27 -5.82
C ASP A 77 7.60 -9.53 -4.58
N ILE A 78 6.65 -8.60 -4.76
CA ILE A 78 6.04 -7.84 -3.67
C ILE A 78 4.68 -8.46 -3.35
N SER A 79 4.48 -8.86 -2.10
CA SER A 79 3.15 -9.19 -1.57
C SER A 79 2.78 -8.23 -0.45
N ILE A 80 1.50 -7.86 -0.38
CA ILE A 80 1.01 -6.85 0.55
C ILE A 80 -0.12 -7.47 1.36
N LEU A 81 -0.04 -7.36 2.69
CA LEU A 81 -1.00 -7.98 3.60
C LEU A 81 -1.59 -6.94 4.53
N LYS A 82 -2.87 -7.13 4.87
CA LYS A 82 -3.55 -6.41 5.93
C LYS A 82 -3.32 -7.14 7.25
N GLY A 83 -2.63 -6.47 8.17
CA GLY A 83 -2.57 -6.84 9.58
C GLY A 83 -3.55 -6.02 10.43
N THR A 84 -3.69 -6.38 11.70
CA THR A 84 -4.48 -5.57 12.65
C THR A 84 -3.81 -4.22 12.84
N GLY A 85 -4.40 -3.15 12.28
CA GLY A 85 -3.86 -1.79 12.35
C GLY A 85 -2.53 -1.60 11.61
N THR A 86 -2.18 -2.52 10.70
CA THR A 86 -0.91 -2.49 9.96
C THR A 86 -1.07 -2.93 8.51
N ILE A 87 -0.18 -2.44 7.65
CA ILE A 87 0.04 -2.94 6.30
C ILE A 87 1.44 -3.55 6.27
N ILE A 88 1.53 -4.76 5.75
CA ILE A 88 2.78 -5.54 5.73
C ILE A 88 3.21 -5.68 4.28
N PHE A 89 4.45 -5.31 4.00
CA PHE A 89 5.09 -5.56 2.71
C PHE A 89 6.09 -6.69 2.88
N ASN A 90 5.98 -7.70 2.03
CA ASN A 90 7.00 -8.72 1.88
C ASN A 90 7.61 -8.63 0.48
N PHE A 91 8.92 -8.46 0.43
CA PHE A 91 9.73 -8.48 -0.78
C PHE A 91 10.48 -9.81 -0.82
N ALA A 92 10.14 -10.69 -1.74
CA ALA A 92 10.81 -11.96 -1.94
C ALA A 92 11.78 -11.86 -3.13
N SER A 93 13.05 -12.25 -2.94
CA SER A 93 14.01 -12.31 -4.05
C SER A 93 13.53 -13.30 -5.11
N ILE A 94 13.57 -12.89 -6.38
CA ILE A 94 13.31 -13.78 -7.53
C ILE A 94 14.55 -14.61 -7.86
N ASN A 95 15.73 -14.03 -7.65
CA ASN A 95 16.99 -14.70 -7.96
C ASN A 95 17.23 -15.84 -6.96
N GLN A 96 17.77 -16.96 -7.46
CA GLN A 96 18.13 -18.17 -6.71
C GLN A 96 19.47 -18.04 -5.98
N ASP A 97 20.25 -16.99 -6.24
CA ASP A 97 21.47 -16.71 -5.49
C ASP A 97 21.18 -16.56 -3.99
N VAL A 98 22.08 -17.08 -3.16
CA VAL A 98 21.95 -16.97 -1.71
C VAL A 98 22.15 -15.51 -1.29
N LYS A 99 21.05 -14.83 -0.97
CA LYS A 99 21.02 -13.50 -0.38
C LYS A 99 20.49 -13.59 1.04
N CYS A 100 21.20 -13.00 2.00
CA CYS A 100 20.73 -12.90 3.38
C CYS A 100 20.22 -11.49 3.68
N VAL A 101 19.11 -11.42 4.42
CA VAL A 101 18.58 -10.20 5.01
C VAL A 101 18.74 -10.32 6.52
N ASN A 102 19.54 -9.45 7.13
CA ASN A 102 19.74 -9.44 8.58
C ASN A 102 18.47 -8.96 9.29
N LYS A 103 18.33 -9.32 10.58
CA LYS A 103 17.15 -9.00 11.43
C LYS A 103 16.72 -7.53 11.41
N ASP A 104 17.67 -6.63 11.12
CA ASP A 104 17.50 -5.19 11.13
C ASP A 104 17.97 -4.52 9.83
N ALA A 105 18.04 -5.28 8.73
CA ALA A 105 18.48 -4.76 7.43
C ALA A 105 17.66 -3.53 7.04
N ALA A 106 18.34 -2.50 6.53
CA ALA A 106 17.73 -1.26 6.10
C ALA A 106 17.21 -1.37 4.66
N GLY A 107 16.30 -0.47 4.31
CA GLY A 107 15.88 -0.23 2.94
C GLY A 107 15.19 1.12 2.83
N THR A 108 14.80 1.47 1.61
CA THR A 108 14.10 2.72 1.34
C THR A 108 13.07 2.50 0.24
N ILE A 109 11.92 3.15 0.37
CA ILE A 109 10.91 3.29 -0.67
C ILE A 109 10.98 4.75 -1.17
N GLU A 110 11.31 4.93 -2.44
CA GLU A 110 11.25 6.23 -3.12
C GLU A 110 9.95 6.32 -3.92
N PHE A 111 9.23 7.42 -3.76
CA PHE A 111 8.00 7.71 -4.47
C PHE A 111 8.24 8.52 -5.74
N THR A 112 7.24 8.54 -6.61
CA THR A 112 7.29 9.29 -7.88
C THR A 112 7.43 10.81 -7.70
N ASP A 113 7.02 11.36 -6.54
CA ASP A 113 7.21 12.77 -6.18
C ASP A 113 8.63 13.08 -5.63
N GLY A 114 9.51 12.08 -5.56
CA GLY A 114 10.87 12.19 -5.06
C GLY A 114 11.01 12.06 -3.53
N SER A 115 9.91 12.03 -2.79
CA SER A 115 9.94 11.76 -1.35
C SER A 115 10.31 10.30 -1.06
N LYS A 116 10.76 10.04 0.17
CA LYS A 116 11.29 8.73 0.58
C LYS A 116 10.78 8.34 1.97
N VAL A 117 10.65 7.04 2.17
CA VAL A 117 10.41 6.41 3.47
C VAL A 117 11.49 5.37 3.70
N ASP A 118 12.17 5.45 4.84
CA ASP A 118 13.09 4.41 5.27
C ASP A 118 12.30 3.24 5.86
N ILE A 119 12.71 2.03 5.50
CA ILE A 119 12.09 0.78 5.93
C ILE A 119 13.13 -0.10 6.60
N LYS A 120 12.66 -0.92 7.52
CA LYS A 120 13.51 -1.85 8.25
C LYS A 120 12.95 -3.26 8.15
N HIS A 121 13.84 -4.24 8.03
CA HIS A 121 13.45 -5.62 8.15
C HIS A 121 12.92 -5.89 9.56
N MET A 122 11.78 -6.56 9.66
CA MET A 122 11.12 -6.87 10.93
C MET A 122 10.82 -8.36 11.03
N SER A 123 11.80 -9.19 10.67
CA SER A 123 11.78 -10.64 10.90
C SER A 123 13.20 -11.11 11.22
N ASP A 124 13.35 -12.39 11.56
CA ASP A 124 14.67 -12.94 11.84
C ASP A 124 15.54 -13.04 10.57
N LEU A 125 16.84 -13.29 10.76
CA LEU A 125 17.80 -13.50 9.67
C LEU A 125 17.22 -14.42 8.58
N ASN A 126 17.15 -13.92 7.36
CA ASN A 126 16.53 -14.62 6.25
C ASN A 126 17.51 -14.79 5.08
N CYS A 127 18.11 -15.97 4.96
CA CYS A 127 19.02 -16.32 3.85
C CYS A 127 18.31 -16.84 2.58
N LYS A 128 17.02 -16.52 2.44
CA LYS A 128 16.26 -16.68 1.18
C LYS A 128 16.01 -15.33 0.49
N GLY A 129 16.61 -14.25 1.01
CA GLY A 129 16.48 -12.91 0.45
C GLY A 129 15.14 -12.23 0.72
N ASN A 130 14.32 -12.73 1.66
CA ASN A 130 13.03 -12.12 1.95
C ASN A 130 13.18 -10.95 2.93
N PHE A 131 12.67 -9.80 2.54
CA PHE A 131 12.61 -8.60 3.36
C PHE A 131 11.15 -8.28 3.69
N SER A 132 10.81 -8.24 4.97
CA SER A 132 9.48 -7.85 5.48
C SER A 132 9.54 -6.54 6.25
N CYS A 133 8.67 -5.58 5.92
CA CYS A 133 8.46 -4.36 6.70
C CYS A 133 6.97 -4.09 6.96
N PHE A 134 6.71 -3.29 7.99
CA PHE A 134 5.38 -3.08 8.55
C PHE A 134 5.13 -1.58 8.67
N PHE A 135 3.91 -1.17 8.32
CA PHE A 135 3.45 0.21 8.39
C PHE A 135 2.21 0.33 9.26
N GLY A 136 2.15 1.30 10.15
CA GLY A 136 0.93 1.67 10.87
C GLY A 136 1.06 1.70 12.39
N LEU A 137 -0.09 1.88 13.06
CA LEU A 137 -0.18 2.18 14.49
C LEU A 137 0.49 1.12 15.37
N ALA A 138 0.35 -0.17 15.02
CA ALA A 138 0.89 -1.25 15.86
C ALA A 138 2.43 -1.29 15.90
N VAL A 139 3.09 -0.56 14.99
CA VAL A 139 4.55 -0.51 14.87
C VAL A 139 5.10 0.92 14.92
N GLY A 140 4.24 1.92 15.18
CA GLY A 140 4.64 3.33 15.34
C GLY A 140 5.14 4.01 14.07
N THR A 141 4.64 3.60 12.90
CA THR A 141 5.03 4.14 11.58
C THR A 141 3.83 4.68 10.79
N GLU A 142 2.98 5.45 11.47
CA GLU A 142 1.73 5.99 10.91
C GLU A 142 1.97 7.02 9.80
N THR A 143 3.05 7.80 9.90
CA THR A 143 3.41 8.79 8.88
C THR A 143 3.84 8.09 7.58
N GLU A 144 4.65 7.04 7.71
CA GLU A 144 5.09 6.18 6.63
C GLU A 144 3.92 5.40 6.04
N ALA A 145 2.99 4.92 6.87
CA ALA A 145 1.77 4.26 6.43
C ALA A 145 0.95 5.16 5.49
N LYS A 146 0.73 6.43 5.87
CA LYS A 146 0.05 7.39 4.99
C LYS A 146 0.80 7.59 3.67
N ALA A 147 2.12 7.72 3.74
CA ALA A 147 2.93 7.89 2.53
C ALA A 147 2.76 6.71 1.55
N VAL A 148 2.81 5.45 2.03
CA VAL A 148 2.61 4.28 1.16
C VAL A 148 1.17 4.10 0.68
N GLN A 149 0.18 4.65 1.40
CA GLN A 149 -1.23 4.63 1.03
C GLN A 149 -1.61 5.66 -0.04
N ASP A 150 -0.87 6.78 -0.11
CA ASP A 150 -1.21 7.92 -0.95
C ASP A 150 -0.30 8.06 -2.18
N LYS A 151 0.90 7.48 -2.16
CA LYS A 151 1.94 7.77 -3.15
C LYS A 151 2.33 6.55 -3.98
N LYS A 152 2.54 6.80 -5.27
CA LYS A 152 3.05 5.79 -6.20
C LYS A 152 4.54 5.53 -5.94
N ILE A 153 4.88 4.26 -5.77
CA ILE A 153 6.26 3.81 -5.60
C ILE A 153 7.00 3.91 -6.93
N LYS A 154 8.19 4.53 -6.92
CA LYS A 154 9.09 4.64 -8.06
C LYS A 154 10.23 3.63 -7.96
N ARG A 155 10.83 3.48 -6.78
CA ARG A 155 11.98 2.61 -6.56
C ARG A 155 11.97 2.06 -5.14
N ILE A 156 12.42 0.82 -4.99
CA ILE A 156 12.65 0.16 -3.71
C ILE A 156 14.12 -0.21 -3.63
N SER A 157 14.78 0.13 -2.53
CA SER A 157 16.19 -0.20 -2.27
C SER A 157 16.27 -1.07 -1.03
N LEU A 158 16.89 -2.24 -1.11
CA LEU A 158 16.98 -3.19 0.01
C LEU A 158 18.43 -3.56 0.33
N GLU A 159 18.80 -3.54 1.60
CA GLU A 159 20.08 -4.06 2.09
C GLU A 159 20.05 -5.59 2.14
N TYR A 160 21.04 -6.19 1.49
CA TYR A 160 21.35 -7.60 1.56
C TYR A 160 22.75 -7.81 2.11
N THR A 161 23.01 -9.03 2.57
CA THR A 161 24.31 -9.51 2.97
C THR A 161 24.61 -10.79 2.20
N LYS A 162 25.84 -10.91 1.70
CA LYS A 162 26.35 -12.14 1.09
C LYS A 162 27.68 -12.52 1.73
N LYS A 163 28.02 -13.80 1.65
CA LYS A 163 29.32 -14.30 2.10
C LYS A 163 30.30 -14.22 0.94
N GLU A 164 31.39 -13.48 1.12
CA GLU A 164 32.51 -13.38 0.18
C GLU A 164 33.81 -13.68 0.94
N ASN A 165 34.61 -14.64 0.47
CA ASN A 165 35.92 -14.97 1.05
C ASN A 165 35.92 -15.12 2.58
N ASN A 166 34.93 -15.84 3.13
CA ASN A 166 34.70 -16.01 4.57
C ASN A 166 34.32 -14.77 5.38
N THR A 167 34.05 -13.65 4.72
CA THR A 167 33.51 -12.43 5.33
C THR A 167 32.09 -12.16 4.85
N PHE A 168 31.30 -11.48 5.68
CA PHE A 168 29.96 -11.04 5.30
C PHE A 168 30.04 -9.59 4.79
N VAL A 169 29.61 -9.39 3.55
CA VAL A 169 29.62 -8.08 2.90
C VAL A 169 28.18 -7.62 2.71
N LYS A 170 27.90 -6.40 3.15
CA LYS A 170 26.63 -5.71 2.93
C LYS A 170 26.62 -5.03 1.57
N TYR A 171 25.49 -5.07 0.90
CA TYR A 171 25.26 -4.37 -0.37
C TYR A 171 23.79 -4.00 -0.50
N THR A 172 23.49 -3.02 -1.34
CA THR A 172 22.12 -2.58 -1.60
C THR A 172 21.76 -2.91 -3.04
N GLU A 173 20.56 -3.43 -3.26
CA GLU A 173 19.98 -3.58 -4.59
C GLU A 173 18.80 -2.63 -4.77
N ASP A 174 18.73 -2.03 -5.96
CA ASP A 174 17.69 -1.10 -6.37
C ASP A 174 16.72 -1.77 -7.36
N PHE A 175 15.44 -1.65 -7.08
CA PHE A 175 14.34 -2.19 -7.88
C PHE A 175 13.46 -1.05 -8.38
N ASN A 176 13.57 -0.72 -9.67
CA ASN A 176 12.74 0.30 -10.30
C ASN A 176 11.36 -0.26 -10.63
N VAL A 177 10.31 0.42 -10.18
CA VAL A 177 8.92 0.01 -10.38
C VAL A 177 8.35 0.70 -11.62
N ALA A 178 7.88 -0.09 -12.59
CA ALA A 178 7.25 0.47 -13.78
C ALA A 178 5.95 1.21 -13.43
N ALA A 179 5.63 2.30 -14.15
CA ALA A 179 4.49 3.16 -13.83
C ALA A 179 3.16 2.40 -13.69
N ALA A 180 2.86 1.47 -14.62
CA ALA A 180 1.66 0.65 -14.57
C ALA A 180 1.61 -0.28 -13.34
N GLN A 181 2.77 -0.76 -12.89
CA GLN A 181 2.86 -1.56 -11.67
C GLN A 181 2.70 -0.71 -10.42
N ALA A 182 3.28 0.49 -10.39
CA ALA A 182 3.12 1.44 -9.31
C ALA A 182 1.64 1.82 -9.08
N ASP A 183 0.89 2.02 -10.16
CA ASP A 183 -0.56 2.25 -10.12
C ASP A 183 -1.31 1.06 -9.51
N ARG A 184 -0.97 -0.16 -9.93
CA ARG A 184 -1.60 -1.38 -9.44
C ARG A 184 -1.29 -1.61 -7.96
N ILE A 185 -0.05 -1.40 -7.54
CA ILE A 185 0.40 -1.50 -6.15
C ILE A 185 -0.36 -0.51 -5.28
N LEU A 186 -0.39 0.78 -5.64
CA LEU A 186 -1.08 1.82 -4.89
C LEU A 186 -2.58 1.49 -4.72
N LYS A 187 -3.24 1.08 -5.81
CA LYS A 187 -4.65 0.72 -5.76
C LYS A 187 -4.90 -0.49 -4.85
N THR A 188 -4.01 -1.49 -4.85
CA THR A 188 -4.10 -2.63 -3.94
C THR A 188 -3.90 -2.22 -2.48
N ILE A 189 -2.96 -1.32 -2.18
CA ILE A 189 -2.75 -0.80 -0.82
C ILE A 189 -4.01 -0.08 -0.32
N GLN A 190 -4.61 0.77 -1.15
CA GLN A 190 -5.86 1.46 -0.82
C GLN A 190 -6.99 0.45 -0.52
N CYS A 191 -7.11 -0.60 -1.34
CA CYS A 191 -8.08 -1.67 -1.08
C CYS A 191 -7.84 -2.43 0.24
N LEU A 192 -6.58 -2.59 0.66
CA LEU A 192 -6.24 -3.24 1.94
C LEU A 192 -6.38 -2.31 3.15
N SER A 193 -6.44 -1.00 2.92
CA SER A 193 -6.52 0.03 3.96
C SER A 193 -7.95 0.40 4.34
N ASN A 194 -8.93 0.02 3.52
CA ASN A 194 -10.37 0.18 3.77
C ASN A 194 -10.88 -0.71 4.92
#